data_AF-A0A939L119-F1
#
_entry.id   AF-A0A939L119-F1
#
_cell.length_a   1.000
_cell.length_b   1.000
_cell.length_c   1.000
_cell.angle_alpha   90.00
_cell.angle_beta   90.00
_cell.angle_gamma   90.00
#
_symmetry.space_group_name_H-M   'P 1'
#
loop_
_entity.id
_entity.type
_entity.pdbx_description
1 polymer ?
#
loop_
_entity_poly.entity_id
_entity_poly.type
_entity_poly.pdbx_seq_one_letter_code
_entity_poly.pdbx_strand_id
1 'polypeptide(L)'
;TATVGDCFEDNGTATVADLRSVDCGPGAYEVVRIFNGTTDLDSCKNVTASDESVSYRRYQRVLCLSYQSPAGNAYHAQAGDCVYGPNGPGVWHTTNCATGNFKVLATYRGAGDGAKCDGLRNYNQWKIQTGPNRDSDRLLCLSMNYPDDAGYATLNECLLKSGSDEKAVFTNVGSCAGSNVVVTGRSGTYDDEAFCQGYGWTTWRPNEYPKLAYTTCWRWK
;
A
#
# COMPACT_ATOMS: atom_id res chain seq x y z
N THR A 1 28.84 -20.25 -6.20
CA THR A 1 28.21 -20.40 -4.87
C THR A 1 27.33 -19.20 -4.64
N ALA A 2 26.08 -19.39 -4.21
CA ALA A 2 25.18 -18.26 -3.96
C ALA A 2 25.58 -17.50 -2.69
N THR A 3 25.49 -16.17 -2.75
CA THR A 3 25.60 -15.23 -1.64
C THR A 3 24.33 -14.37 -1.53
N VAL A 4 24.14 -13.71 -0.37
CA VAL A 4 23.04 -12.76 -0.21
C VAL A 4 23.24 -11.60 -1.18
N GLY A 5 22.18 -11.22 -1.90
CA GLY A 5 22.21 -10.25 -2.99
C GLY A 5 22.41 -10.85 -4.39
N ASP A 6 22.75 -12.14 -4.50
CA ASP A 6 22.82 -12.80 -5.81
C ASP A 6 21.42 -13.02 -6.38
N CYS A 7 21.29 -12.92 -7.70
CA CYS A 7 20.01 -13.11 -8.39
C CYS A 7 19.98 -14.33 -9.30
N PHE A 8 18.81 -14.97 -9.32
CA PHE A 8 18.57 -16.20 -10.05
C PHE A 8 17.22 -16.16 -10.78
N GLU A 9 17.14 -16.86 -11.91
CA GLU A 9 15.89 -17.44 -12.37
C GLU A 9 15.75 -18.84 -11.76
N ASP A 10 14.55 -19.22 -11.33
CA ASP A 10 14.25 -20.59 -10.91
C ASP A 10 13.25 -21.22 -11.89
N ASN A 11 13.68 -22.27 -12.59
CA ASN A 11 12.83 -23.08 -13.47
C ASN A 11 12.45 -24.44 -12.84
N GLY A 12 12.85 -24.65 -11.59
CA GLY A 12 12.73 -25.92 -10.89
C GLY A 12 11.52 -25.97 -9.98
N THR A 13 11.68 -26.69 -8.88
CA THR A 13 10.69 -26.78 -7.79
C THR A 13 11.37 -26.48 -6.46
N ALA A 14 10.61 -26.14 -5.43
CA ALA A 14 11.17 -25.81 -4.11
C ALA A 14 12.13 -26.89 -3.52
N THR A 15 11.94 -28.18 -3.85
CA THR A 15 12.81 -29.28 -3.38
C THR A 15 13.83 -29.76 -4.41
N VAL A 16 13.68 -29.33 -5.67
CA VAL A 16 14.59 -29.61 -6.79
C VAL A 16 14.75 -28.30 -7.55
N ALA A 17 15.48 -27.36 -6.93
CA ALA A 17 15.65 -26.02 -7.48
C ALA A 17 16.52 -26.06 -8.74
N ASP A 18 16.14 -25.29 -9.76
CA ASP A 18 16.90 -25.12 -10.99
C ASP A 18 17.27 -23.65 -11.14
N LEU A 19 18.23 -23.23 -10.32
CA LEU A 19 18.69 -21.86 -10.23
C LEU A 19 19.73 -21.55 -11.29
N ARG A 20 19.39 -20.62 -12.18
CA ARG A 20 20.32 -20.03 -13.15
C ARG A 20 20.67 -18.62 -12.72
N SER A 21 21.97 -18.34 -12.52
CA SER A 21 22.45 -16.99 -12.20
C SER A 21 22.08 -16.01 -13.30
N VAL A 22 21.56 -14.85 -12.91
CA VAL A 22 21.20 -13.74 -13.82
C VAL A 22 21.53 -12.40 -13.16
N ASP A 23 21.48 -11.32 -13.92
CA ASP A 23 21.53 -9.97 -13.36
C ASP A 23 20.28 -9.70 -12.52
N CYS A 24 20.44 -8.98 -11.41
CA CYS A 24 19.31 -8.56 -10.60
C CYS A 24 18.44 -7.57 -11.37
N GLY A 25 17.15 -7.90 -11.49
CA GLY A 25 16.19 -7.05 -12.17
C GLY A 25 14.79 -7.65 -12.16
N PRO A 26 13.83 -6.95 -12.79
CA PRO A 26 12.45 -7.40 -12.91
C PRO A 26 12.34 -8.86 -13.35
N GLY A 27 11.63 -9.68 -12.57
CA GLY A 27 11.40 -11.10 -12.84
C GLY A 27 12.42 -12.05 -12.21
N ALA A 28 13.55 -11.55 -11.69
CA ALA A 28 14.54 -12.37 -11.01
C ALA A 28 14.18 -12.59 -9.52
N TYR A 29 14.80 -13.59 -8.92
CA TYR A 29 14.79 -13.85 -7.50
C TYR A 29 16.12 -13.48 -6.85
N GLU A 30 16.10 -12.54 -5.91
CA GLU A 30 17.26 -12.15 -5.12
C GLU A 30 17.36 -13.03 -3.87
N VAL A 31 18.56 -13.51 -3.54
CA VAL A 31 18.81 -14.20 -2.28
C VAL A 31 18.84 -13.19 -1.13
N VAL A 32 17.82 -13.20 -0.29
CA VAL A 32 17.73 -12.30 0.88
C VAL A 32 18.27 -12.94 2.16
N ARG A 33 18.32 -14.27 2.22
CA ARG A 33 18.88 -15.00 3.36
C ARG A 33 19.38 -16.38 2.96
N ILE A 34 20.43 -16.83 3.64
CA ILE A 34 20.97 -18.19 3.51
C ILE A 34 20.99 -18.83 4.90
N PHE A 35 20.42 -20.03 5.01
CA PHE A 35 20.57 -20.89 6.18
C PHE A 35 21.45 -22.09 5.82
N ASN A 36 22.47 -22.35 6.64
CA ASN A 36 23.39 -23.47 6.49
C ASN A 36 23.08 -24.57 7.51
N GLY A 37 23.48 -25.80 7.22
CA GLY A 37 23.27 -26.96 8.10
C GLY A 37 21.82 -27.46 8.14
N THR A 38 20.98 -27.04 7.20
CA THR A 38 19.55 -27.39 7.15
C THR A 38 19.07 -27.55 5.71
N THR A 39 18.01 -28.35 5.54
CA THR A 39 17.22 -28.41 4.29
C THR A 39 15.77 -28.02 4.55
N ASP A 40 15.48 -27.51 5.75
CA ASP A 40 14.15 -27.13 6.17
C ASP A 40 13.75 -25.79 5.55
N LEU A 41 12.87 -25.86 4.56
CA LEU A 41 12.33 -24.71 3.84
C LEU A 41 11.59 -23.73 4.76
N ASP A 42 11.05 -24.22 5.88
CA ASP A 42 10.33 -23.38 6.85
C ASP A 42 11.24 -22.37 7.57
N SER A 43 12.56 -22.54 7.46
CA SER A 43 13.54 -21.55 7.96
C SER A 43 13.32 -20.14 7.40
N CYS A 44 12.68 -20.03 6.22
CA CYS A 44 12.42 -18.75 5.55
C CYS A 44 11.10 -18.07 5.97
N LYS A 45 10.23 -18.71 6.76
CA LYS A 45 8.88 -18.19 7.07
C LYS A 45 8.84 -16.78 7.67
N ASN A 46 9.87 -16.43 8.45
CA ASN A 46 9.96 -15.12 9.13
C ASN A 46 10.98 -14.18 8.46
N VAL A 47 11.48 -14.53 7.28
CA VAL A 47 12.40 -13.67 6.53
C VAL A 47 11.57 -12.65 5.75
N THR A 48 11.83 -11.37 6.02
CA THR A 48 11.18 -10.25 5.33
C THR A 48 11.36 -10.38 3.82
N ALA A 49 10.28 -10.17 3.07
CA ALA A 49 10.25 -10.23 1.61
C ALA A 49 10.68 -11.58 0.99
N SER A 50 10.70 -12.68 1.77
CA SER A 50 10.90 -14.01 1.20
C SER A 50 9.60 -14.49 0.54
N ASP A 51 9.64 -14.69 -0.78
CA ASP A 51 8.53 -15.23 -1.56
C ASP A 51 8.67 -16.71 -1.82
N GLU A 52 9.90 -17.18 -1.92
CA GLU A 52 10.24 -18.56 -2.22
C GLU A 52 11.40 -19.05 -1.35
N SER A 53 11.40 -20.34 -1.07
CA SER A 53 12.48 -21.00 -0.34
C SER A 53 12.88 -22.24 -1.10
N VAL A 54 14.18 -22.39 -1.33
CA VAL A 54 14.74 -23.52 -2.05
C VAL A 54 15.81 -24.20 -1.21
N SER A 55 15.89 -25.53 -1.28
CA SER A 55 16.90 -26.30 -0.54
C SER A 55 17.84 -27.02 -1.49
N TYR A 56 19.12 -27.08 -1.12
CA TYR A 56 20.13 -27.86 -1.83
C TYR A 56 20.73 -28.91 -0.91
N ARG A 57 20.14 -30.12 -0.94
CA ARG A 57 20.43 -31.21 0.01
C ARG A 57 21.92 -31.57 0.13
N ARG A 58 22.63 -31.61 -1.00
CA ARG A 58 24.07 -31.97 -1.04
C ARG A 58 24.94 -31.03 -0.20
N TYR A 59 24.53 -29.77 -0.04
CA TYR A 59 25.26 -28.78 0.75
C TYR A 59 24.57 -28.39 2.05
N GLN A 60 23.45 -29.05 2.41
CA GLN A 60 22.61 -28.73 3.58
C GLN A 60 22.38 -27.22 3.71
N ARG A 61 21.86 -26.61 2.63
CA ARG A 61 21.56 -25.19 2.57
C ARG A 61 20.13 -24.92 2.15
N VAL A 62 19.57 -23.85 2.69
CA VAL A 62 18.31 -23.25 2.27
C VAL A 62 18.57 -21.80 1.88
N LEU A 63 18.09 -21.41 0.69
CA LEU A 63 18.08 -20.02 0.23
C LEU A 63 16.65 -19.49 0.34
N CYS A 64 16.51 -18.33 0.96
CA CYS A 64 15.28 -17.55 0.97
C CYS A 64 15.37 -16.51 -0.14
N LEU A 65 14.42 -16.55 -1.05
CA LEU A 65 14.41 -15.82 -2.30
C LEU A 65 13.30 -14.77 -2.30
N SER A 66 13.62 -13.57 -2.75
CA SER A 66 12.69 -12.45 -2.89
C SER A 66 12.48 -12.14 -4.37
N TYR A 67 11.23 -12.18 -4.82
CA TYR A 67 10.89 -11.93 -6.21
C TYR A 67 10.94 -10.42 -6.51
N GLN A 68 11.76 -10.05 -7.47
CA GLN A 68 11.90 -8.68 -7.95
C GLN A 68 10.76 -8.37 -8.92
N SER A 69 9.60 -7.96 -8.40
CA SER A 69 8.42 -7.76 -9.24
C SER A 69 8.63 -6.69 -10.32
N PRO A 70 8.29 -6.96 -11.60
CA PRO A 70 8.23 -5.94 -12.64
C PRO A 70 7.22 -4.83 -12.34
N ALA A 71 6.26 -5.08 -11.45
CA ALA A 71 5.32 -4.06 -10.98
C ALA A 71 5.94 -3.08 -9.97
N GLY A 72 7.18 -3.32 -9.54
CA GLY A 72 7.94 -2.48 -8.62
C GLY A 72 7.99 -3.03 -7.19
N ASN A 73 8.74 -2.33 -6.33
CA ASN A 73 8.97 -2.78 -4.96
C ASN A 73 7.74 -2.65 -4.04
N ALA A 74 6.65 -2.01 -4.51
CA ALA A 74 5.36 -2.06 -3.81
C ALA A 74 4.79 -3.47 -3.70
N TYR A 75 5.27 -4.44 -4.50
CA TYR A 75 4.93 -5.86 -4.37
C TYR A 75 5.15 -6.42 -2.96
N HIS A 76 6.16 -5.94 -2.24
CA HIS A 76 6.44 -6.37 -0.85
C HIS A 76 5.86 -5.44 0.22
N ALA A 77 5.12 -4.39 -0.16
CA ALA A 77 4.59 -3.42 0.78
C ALA A 77 3.61 -4.07 1.78
N GLN A 78 3.74 -3.68 3.04
CA GLN A 78 2.97 -4.15 4.17
C GLN A 78 2.00 -3.09 4.68
N ALA A 79 1.04 -3.50 5.51
CA ALA A 79 0.15 -2.56 6.18
C ALA A 79 0.97 -1.51 6.97
N GLY A 80 0.69 -0.23 6.73
CA GLY A 80 1.42 0.89 7.30
C GLY A 80 2.44 1.52 6.35
N ASP A 81 2.95 0.78 5.36
CA ASP A 81 3.86 1.34 4.36
C ASP A 81 3.11 2.34 3.47
N CYS A 82 3.87 3.26 2.87
CA CYS A 82 3.34 4.17 1.87
C CYS A 82 3.85 3.82 0.48
N VAL A 83 2.97 3.89 -0.50
CA VAL A 83 3.23 3.53 -1.88
C VAL A 83 2.67 4.59 -2.83
N TYR A 84 3.28 4.70 -4.00
CA TYR A 84 2.80 5.56 -5.08
C TYR A 84 3.09 4.93 -6.44
N GLY A 85 2.23 5.23 -7.40
CA GLY A 85 2.43 4.88 -8.80
C GLY A 85 1.47 5.68 -9.68
N PRO A 86 1.45 5.41 -11.00
CA PRO A 86 0.51 6.06 -11.89
C PRO A 86 -0.91 5.52 -11.71
N ASN A 87 -1.90 6.38 -11.99
CA ASN A 87 -3.30 6.00 -12.12
C ASN A 87 -3.52 5.27 -13.46
N GLY A 88 -3.17 3.99 -13.48
CA GLY A 88 -3.20 3.15 -14.67
C GLY A 88 -2.14 2.04 -14.64
N PRO A 89 -1.73 1.54 -15.82
CA PRO A 89 -0.55 0.70 -15.94
C PRO A 89 0.71 1.46 -15.54
N GLY A 90 1.66 0.76 -14.92
CA GLY A 90 2.96 1.31 -14.56
C GLY A 90 3.49 0.75 -13.23
N VAL A 91 4.72 1.13 -12.93
CA VAL A 91 5.47 0.64 -11.77
C VAL A 91 5.04 1.40 -10.51
N TRP A 92 4.87 0.67 -9.42
CA TRP A 92 4.51 1.20 -8.11
C TRP A 92 5.67 1.01 -7.14
N HIS A 93 5.95 2.04 -6.37
CA HIS A 93 7.08 2.09 -5.46
C HIS A 93 6.65 2.34 -4.03
N THR A 94 7.38 1.77 -3.07
CA THR A 94 7.37 2.24 -1.69
C THR A 94 8.02 3.62 -1.60
N THR A 95 7.46 4.47 -0.74
CA THR A 95 7.87 5.86 -0.54
C THR A 95 7.57 6.29 0.89
N ASN A 96 8.09 7.45 1.30
CA ASN A 96 7.73 8.06 2.58
C ASN A 96 6.27 8.51 2.56
N CYS A 97 5.54 8.34 3.67
CA CYS A 97 4.16 8.81 3.77
C CYS A 97 4.08 10.32 3.64
N ALA A 98 3.30 10.79 2.67
CA ALA A 98 3.11 12.20 2.38
C ALA A 98 1.75 12.42 1.71
N THR A 99 1.24 13.64 1.80
CA THR A 99 0.00 14.03 1.11
C THR A 99 0.09 13.68 -0.38
N GLY A 100 -0.94 12.99 -0.90
CA GLY A 100 -1.01 12.60 -2.31
C GLY A 100 -0.54 11.18 -2.62
N ASN A 101 0.12 10.49 -1.69
CA ASN A 101 0.42 9.06 -1.84
C ASN A 101 -0.51 8.18 -1.01
N PHE A 102 -0.33 6.87 -1.09
CA PHE A 102 -1.21 5.91 -0.45
C PHE A 102 -0.56 5.24 0.73
N LYS A 103 -1.26 5.17 1.86
CA LYS A 103 -0.96 4.22 2.92
C LYS A 103 -1.59 2.86 2.58
N VAL A 104 -0.82 1.80 2.72
CA VAL A 104 -1.31 0.42 2.63
C VAL A 104 -2.08 0.10 3.90
N LEU A 105 -3.36 -0.25 3.74
CA LEU A 105 -4.23 -0.67 4.84
C LEU A 105 -4.09 -2.16 5.12
N ALA A 106 -4.02 -2.97 4.06
CA ALA A 106 -3.87 -4.41 4.12
C ALA A 106 -3.27 -4.93 2.82
N THR A 107 -2.60 -6.08 2.91
CA THR A 107 -2.06 -6.82 1.78
C THR A 107 -2.62 -8.25 1.81
N TYR A 108 -3.10 -8.75 0.68
CA TYR A 108 -3.60 -10.13 0.53
C TYR A 108 -2.84 -10.84 -0.58
N ARG A 109 -2.63 -12.15 -0.41
CA ARG A 109 -2.06 -13.02 -1.44
C ARG A 109 -3.14 -13.58 -2.38
N GLY A 110 -2.80 -13.73 -3.65
CA GLY A 110 -3.59 -14.40 -4.69
C GLY A 110 -4.40 -13.44 -5.55
N ALA A 111 -5.11 -14.03 -6.53
CA ALA A 111 -5.86 -13.31 -7.55
C ALA A 111 -6.81 -12.25 -6.94
N GLY A 112 -6.69 -11.01 -7.46
CA GLY A 112 -7.30 -9.81 -6.89
C GLY A 112 -8.82 -9.81 -6.88
N ASP A 113 -9.39 -10.06 -5.71
CA ASP A 113 -10.76 -9.73 -5.38
C ASP A 113 -10.76 -8.42 -4.58
N GLY A 114 -11.06 -7.32 -5.26
CA GLY A 114 -11.11 -5.98 -4.66
C GLY A 114 -12.12 -5.86 -3.52
N ALA A 115 -13.16 -6.71 -3.48
CA ALA A 115 -14.18 -6.67 -2.43
C ALA A 115 -13.61 -6.96 -1.04
N LYS A 116 -12.43 -7.60 -0.96
CA LYS A 116 -11.69 -7.78 0.30
C LYS A 116 -11.33 -6.45 0.99
N CYS A 117 -11.28 -5.36 0.23
CA CYS A 117 -10.92 -4.05 0.77
C CYS A 117 -12.11 -3.22 1.25
N ASP A 118 -13.35 -3.52 0.83
CA ASP A 118 -14.52 -2.63 1.00
C ASP A 118 -14.89 -2.37 2.47
N GLY A 119 -14.55 -3.30 3.37
CA GLY A 119 -14.80 -3.17 4.81
C GLY A 119 -13.72 -2.40 5.57
N LEU A 120 -12.61 -2.01 4.93
CA LEU A 120 -11.51 -1.35 5.60
C LEU A 120 -11.81 0.15 5.81
N ARG A 121 -11.59 0.64 7.03
CA ARG A 121 -11.73 2.06 7.34
C ARG A 121 -10.79 2.89 6.46
N ASN A 122 -11.31 3.99 5.90
CA ASN A 122 -10.60 4.92 5.02
C ASN A 122 -10.10 4.30 3.70
N TYR A 123 -10.65 3.15 3.29
CA TYR A 123 -10.35 2.56 2.00
C TYR A 123 -10.75 3.48 0.83
N ASN A 124 -9.86 3.62 -0.15
CA ASN A 124 -10.10 4.44 -1.34
C ASN A 124 -9.95 3.67 -2.64
N GLN A 125 -8.97 2.77 -2.75
CA GLN A 125 -8.78 1.94 -3.94
C GLN A 125 -7.91 0.73 -3.65
N TRP A 126 -7.93 -0.26 -4.54
CA TRP A 126 -7.02 -1.40 -4.49
C TRP A 126 -6.06 -1.41 -5.69
N LYS A 127 -4.90 -2.07 -5.52
CA LYS A 127 -3.94 -2.30 -6.60
C LYS A 127 -3.41 -3.74 -6.55
N ILE A 128 -3.36 -4.41 -7.69
CA ILE A 128 -2.68 -5.70 -7.82
C ILE A 128 -1.22 -5.46 -8.18
N GLN A 129 -0.32 -6.13 -7.46
CA GLN A 129 1.10 -6.26 -7.78
C GLN A 129 1.34 -7.67 -8.30
N THR A 130 1.82 -7.78 -9.53
CA THR A 130 1.99 -9.08 -10.21
C THR A 130 3.18 -9.83 -9.64
N GLY A 131 2.94 -11.08 -9.24
CA GLY A 131 3.98 -12.02 -8.81
C GLY A 131 4.48 -12.90 -9.95
N PRO A 132 5.35 -13.89 -9.65
CA PRO A 132 5.84 -14.86 -10.64
C PRO A 132 4.71 -15.77 -11.18
N ASN A 133 3.59 -15.86 -10.45
CA ASN A 133 2.37 -16.56 -10.85
C ASN A 133 1.16 -15.92 -10.16
N ARG A 134 -0.04 -16.25 -10.62
CA ARG A 134 -1.32 -15.67 -10.14
C ARG A 134 -1.56 -15.90 -8.64
N ASP A 135 -1.10 -17.02 -8.10
CA ASP A 135 -1.25 -17.33 -6.66
C ASP A 135 -0.28 -16.52 -5.79
N SER A 136 0.72 -15.90 -6.41
CA SER A 136 1.70 -15.05 -5.75
C SER A 136 1.44 -13.56 -5.98
N ASP A 137 0.45 -13.20 -6.78
CA ASP A 137 -0.06 -11.83 -6.86
C ASP A 137 -0.37 -11.28 -5.47
N ARG A 138 -0.18 -9.97 -5.31
CA ARG A 138 -0.48 -9.25 -4.06
C ARG A 138 -1.55 -8.20 -4.33
N LEU A 139 -2.63 -8.24 -3.57
CA LEU A 139 -3.64 -7.20 -3.53
C LEU A 139 -3.31 -6.22 -2.42
N LEU A 140 -3.02 -4.97 -2.77
CA LEU A 140 -2.86 -3.87 -1.84
C LEU A 140 -4.19 -3.13 -1.71
N CYS A 141 -4.73 -3.02 -0.49
CA CYS A 141 -5.83 -2.12 -0.17
C CYS A 141 -5.26 -0.78 0.29
N LEU A 142 -5.66 0.32 -0.34
CA LEU A 142 -4.98 1.60 -0.23
C LEU A 142 -5.91 2.69 0.31
N SER A 143 -5.34 3.54 1.15
CA SER A 143 -5.94 4.78 1.67
C SER A 143 -5.12 5.96 1.18
N MET A 144 -5.77 6.95 0.57
CA MET A 144 -5.12 8.18 0.11
C MET A 144 -4.73 9.02 1.32
N ASN A 145 -3.44 9.31 1.48
CA ASN A 145 -2.98 10.29 2.44
C ASN A 145 -3.45 11.69 2.02
N TYR A 146 -4.61 12.10 2.51
CA TYR A 146 -5.14 13.45 2.36
C TYR A 146 -4.28 14.46 3.13
N PRO A 147 -4.39 15.77 2.84
CA PRO A 147 -3.71 16.81 3.60
C PRO A 147 -4.05 16.79 5.09
N ASP A 148 -5.28 16.41 5.42
CA ASP A 148 -5.81 16.35 6.77
C ASP A 148 -7.04 15.42 6.85
N ASP A 149 -7.67 15.33 8.02
CA ASP A 149 -8.75 14.38 8.28
C ASP A 149 -10.08 14.75 7.59
N ALA A 150 -10.22 15.97 7.05
CA ALA A 150 -11.42 16.34 6.29
C ALA A 150 -11.61 15.46 5.04
N GLY A 151 -10.51 14.93 4.48
CA GLY A 151 -10.56 14.03 3.33
C GLY A 151 -11.20 12.67 3.63
N TYR A 152 -11.18 12.24 4.89
CA TYR A 152 -11.80 10.98 5.36
C TYR A 152 -13.15 11.17 6.03
N ALA A 153 -13.50 12.42 6.38
CA ALA A 153 -14.59 12.67 7.29
C ALA A 153 -15.96 12.29 6.71
N THR A 154 -16.84 11.84 7.59
CA THR A 154 -18.20 11.41 7.28
C THR A 154 -19.23 12.36 7.88
N LEU A 155 -20.50 12.22 7.44
CA LEU A 155 -21.58 13.04 7.97
C LEU A 155 -21.67 12.90 9.51
N ASN A 156 -21.82 14.04 10.20
CA ASN A 156 -21.85 14.18 11.67
C ASN A 156 -20.53 13.89 12.39
N GLU A 157 -19.42 13.73 11.67
CA GLU A 157 -18.11 13.62 12.28
C GLU A 157 -17.66 14.97 12.87
N CYS A 158 -17.11 14.93 14.08
CA CYS A 158 -16.61 16.12 14.76
C CYS A 158 -15.11 16.25 14.54
N LEU A 159 -14.69 17.44 14.08
CA LEU A 159 -13.29 17.74 13.81
C LEU A 159 -12.87 18.99 14.57
N LEU A 160 -11.59 19.06 14.92
CA LEU A 160 -10.94 20.27 15.34
C LEU A 160 -10.41 21.00 14.10
N LYS A 161 -11.01 22.14 13.77
CA LYS A 161 -10.46 23.10 12.81
C LYS A 161 -9.48 24.01 13.53
N SER A 162 -8.24 24.06 13.04
CA SER A 162 -7.20 25.00 13.48
C SER A 162 -6.67 25.80 12.28
N GLY A 163 -6.00 26.92 12.54
CA GLY A 163 -5.52 27.82 11.48
C GLY A 163 -6.62 28.70 10.85
N SER A 164 -6.20 29.65 10.03
CA SER A 164 -7.07 30.63 9.35
C SER A 164 -7.29 30.25 7.89
N ASP A 165 -8.53 30.43 7.41
CA ASP A 165 -8.93 30.40 6.00
C ASP A 165 -8.28 29.26 5.19
N GLU A 166 -7.51 29.59 4.15
CA GLU A 166 -6.85 28.64 3.23
C GLU A 166 -5.79 27.75 3.90
N LYS A 167 -5.37 28.07 5.12
CA LYS A 167 -4.42 27.27 5.92
C LYS A 167 -5.11 26.50 7.04
N ALA A 168 -6.43 26.34 6.95
CA ALA A 168 -7.17 25.54 7.90
C ALA A 168 -6.70 24.08 7.84
N VAL A 169 -6.51 23.48 9.02
CA VAL A 169 -6.24 22.05 9.18
C VAL A 169 -7.37 21.45 10.01
N PHE A 170 -7.93 20.35 9.52
CA PHE A 170 -8.99 19.61 10.19
C PHE A 170 -8.44 18.31 10.78
N THR A 171 -8.59 18.14 12.08
CA THR A 171 -8.09 16.95 12.79
C THR A 171 -9.21 16.25 13.53
N ASN A 172 -9.33 14.92 13.36
CA ASN A 172 -10.20 14.09 14.17
C ASN A 172 -9.50 13.80 15.51
N VAL A 173 -9.91 14.51 16.55
CA VAL A 173 -9.38 14.34 17.92
C VAL A 173 -10.09 13.23 18.71
N GLY A 174 -10.87 12.38 18.05
CA GLY A 174 -11.56 11.22 18.63
C GLY A 174 -12.79 11.56 19.48
N SER A 175 -13.15 12.84 19.64
CA SER A 175 -14.34 13.23 20.39
C SER A 175 -14.93 14.56 19.93
N CYS A 176 -16.26 14.68 20.01
CA CYS A 176 -16.94 15.94 19.76
C CYS A 176 -16.65 17.01 20.83
N ALA A 177 -16.28 16.63 22.05
CA ALA A 177 -15.98 17.59 23.12
C ALA A 177 -14.71 18.41 22.82
N GLY A 178 -13.70 17.79 22.21
CA GLY A 178 -12.46 18.46 21.80
C GLY A 178 -12.51 19.12 20.41
N SER A 179 -13.69 19.13 19.77
CA SER A 179 -13.88 19.61 18.40
C SER A 179 -14.65 20.93 18.39
N ASN A 180 -14.44 21.75 17.37
CA ASN A 180 -15.13 23.04 17.18
C ASN A 180 -15.98 23.07 15.90
N VAL A 181 -15.92 22.04 15.05
CA VAL A 181 -16.77 21.92 13.87
C VAL A 181 -17.41 20.54 13.79
N VAL A 182 -18.56 20.48 13.10
CA VAL A 182 -19.27 19.25 12.75
C VAL A 182 -19.42 19.18 11.24
N VAL A 183 -19.07 18.04 10.65
CA VAL A 183 -19.23 17.78 9.21
C VAL A 183 -20.71 17.64 8.87
N THR A 184 -21.16 18.45 7.92
CA THR A 184 -22.54 18.51 7.44
C THR A 184 -22.74 17.82 6.10
N GLY A 185 -21.66 17.50 5.40
CA GLY A 185 -21.70 16.78 4.13
C GLY A 185 -20.31 16.58 3.54
N ARG A 186 -20.19 15.62 2.63
CA ARG A 186 -18.98 15.40 1.83
C ARG A 186 -19.37 15.01 0.40
N SER A 187 -18.79 15.70 -0.57
CA SER A 187 -18.87 15.40 -2.00
C SER A 187 -17.52 14.84 -2.47
N GLY A 188 -17.54 13.96 -3.47
CA GLY A 188 -16.33 13.52 -4.18
C GLY A 188 -15.85 14.50 -5.25
N THR A 189 -16.56 15.62 -5.41
CA THR A 189 -16.25 16.67 -6.38
C THR A 189 -15.33 17.71 -5.75
N TYR A 190 -14.30 18.12 -6.47
CA TYR A 190 -13.41 19.22 -6.09
C TYR A 190 -14.16 20.56 -6.21
N ASP A 191 -14.00 21.44 -5.22
CA ASP A 191 -14.53 22.80 -5.24
C ASP A 191 -16.07 22.87 -5.39
N ASP A 192 -16.77 21.94 -4.74
CA ASP A 192 -18.24 21.82 -4.78
C ASP A 192 -18.89 22.68 -3.70
N GLU A 193 -18.62 23.98 -3.72
CA GLU A 193 -19.12 24.92 -2.71
C GLU A 193 -20.67 24.94 -2.62
N ALA A 194 -21.33 24.86 -3.78
CA ALA A 194 -22.79 24.88 -3.86
C ALA A 194 -23.44 23.71 -3.08
N PHE A 195 -22.78 22.55 -3.03
CA PHE A 195 -23.22 21.40 -2.24
C PHE A 195 -23.27 21.72 -0.73
N CYS A 196 -22.45 22.65 -0.24
CA CYS A 196 -22.40 23.02 1.17
C CYS A 196 -23.50 24.00 1.61
N GLN A 197 -24.32 24.54 0.70
CA GLN A 197 -25.51 25.32 1.03
C GLN A 197 -25.26 26.47 2.03
N GLY A 198 -24.13 27.16 1.91
CA GLY A 198 -23.74 28.27 2.78
C GLY A 198 -23.05 27.89 4.09
N TYR A 199 -22.81 26.60 4.33
CA TYR A 199 -21.88 26.15 5.37
C TYR A 199 -20.43 26.39 4.93
N GLY A 200 -19.51 26.39 5.91
CA GLY A 200 -18.08 26.42 5.62
C GLY A 200 -17.67 25.15 4.88
N TRP A 201 -16.62 25.24 4.07
CA TRP A 201 -16.14 24.12 3.28
C TRP A 201 -14.62 24.08 3.20
N THR A 202 -14.10 22.92 2.82
CA THR A 202 -12.69 22.70 2.45
C THR A 202 -12.63 21.66 1.35
N THR A 203 -11.66 21.79 0.45
CA THR A 203 -11.52 20.90 -0.71
C THR A 203 -10.06 20.56 -0.95
N TRP A 204 -9.83 19.41 -1.54
CA TRP A 204 -8.51 19.07 -2.07
C TRP A 204 -8.66 18.09 -3.23
N ARG A 205 -7.73 18.17 -4.19
CA ARG A 205 -7.67 17.28 -5.34
C ARG A 205 -6.22 16.86 -5.62
N PRO A 206 -5.95 15.55 -5.67
CA PRO A 206 -4.68 15.05 -6.18
C PRO A 206 -4.67 15.10 -7.71
N ASN A 207 -3.54 15.51 -8.29
CA ASN A 207 -3.39 15.66 -9.75
C ASN A 207 -3.60 14.33 -10.51
N GLU A 208 -2.93 13.26 -10.07
CA GLU A 208 -2.97 11.96 -10.74
C GLU A 208 -4.24 11.15 -10.47
N TYR A 209 -4.94 11.45 -9.36
CA TYR A 209 -6.09 10.68 -8.88
C TYR A 209 -7.33 11.57 -8.69
N PRO A 210 -7.80 12.32 -9.70
CA PRO A 210 -8.84 13.33 -9.52
C PRO A 210 -10.17 12.76 -9.01
N LYS A 211 -10.43 11.46 -9.18
CA LYS A 211 -11.60 10.76 -8.61
C LYS A 211 -11.57 10.64 -7.08
N LEU A 212 -10.41 10.87 -6.46
CA LEU A 212 -10.22 10.92 -5.02
C LEU A 212 -10.22 12.36 -4.50
N ALA A 213 -10.66 13.32 -5.31
CA ALA A 213 -10.94 14.65 -4.80
C ALA A 213 -12.08 14.61 -3.77
N TYR A 214 -12.19 15.68 -2.99
CA TYR A 214 -13.31 15.87 -2.08
C TYR A 214 -13.64 17.34 -1.90
N THR A 215 -14.88 17.61 -1.50
CA THR A 215 -15.30 18.83 -0.81
C THR A 215 -16.04 18.43 0.45
N THR A 216 -15.58 18.90 1.61
CA THR A 216 -16.16 18.60 2.91
C THR A 216 -16.79 19.86 3.49
N CYS A 217 -18.09 19.78 3.78
CA CYS A 217 -18.88 20.85 4.36
C CYS A 217 -18.90 20.72 5.88
N TRP A 218 -18.83 21.85 6.58
CA TRP A 218 -18.78 21.88 8.03
C TRP A 218 -19.48 23.12 8.58
N ARG A 219 -20.00 23.00 9.80
CA ARG A 219 -20.52 24.13 10.59
C ARG A 219 -19.80 24.22 11.91
N TRP A 220 -19.72 25.43 12.47
CA TRP A 220 -19.28 25.62 13.84
C TRP A 220 -20.21 24.87 14.80
N LYS A 221 -19.61 24.24 15.79
CA LYS A 221 -20.29 23.52 16.86
C LYS A 221 -20.72 24.48 17.97
#